data_AF-A0A099T7B6-F1
#
_entry.id   AF-A0A099T7B6-F1
#
_cell.length_a   1.000
_cell.length_b   1.000
_cell.length_c   1.000
_cell.angle_alpha   90.00
_cell.angle_beta   90.00
_cell.angle_gamma   90.00
#
_symmetry.space_group_name_H-M   'P 1'
#
loop_
_entity.id
_entity.type
_entity.pdbx_description
1 polymer ?
#
loop_
_entity_poly.entity_id
_entity_poly.type
_entity_poly.pdbx_seq_one_letter_code
_entity_poly.pdbx_strand_id
1 'polypeptide(L)'
;MSTATQPIGVIAKLLDLTERRVQQLSREGVIPKADRGQYALIGSVRGYVHYLRDQAIKAQAGAPDYAAERARFVRARADLAEMEAEEKRRSLIAADEIEGAWIAVLTLLRTRILALPDRLAPQIVDQSTVGETRNLIRTAIREVLDDLAEPDIEFETDPEIEGIADPAADGGEGPVGSKATAGSDDQRLGG
;
A
#
# COMPACT_ATOMS: atom_id res chain seq x y z
N MET A 1 -6.93 -25.27 -58.51
CA MET A 1 -7.61 -24.86 -57.26
C MET A 1 -8.46 -23.65 -57.57
N SER A 2 -9.76 -23.84 -57.72
CA SER A 2 -10.71 -22.81 -58.12
C SER A 2 -10.73 -21.69 -57.07
N THR A 3 -10.14 -20.53 -57.39
CA THR A 3 -10.24 -19.34 -56.53
C THR A 3 -11.68 -18.84 -56.56
N ALA A 4 -12.49 -19.28 -55.59
CA ALA A 4 -13.79 -18.70 -55.33
C ALA A 4 -13.60 -17.21 -55.09
N THR A 5 -14.06 -16.41 -56.05
CA THR A 5 -13.90 -14.96 -56.03
C THR A 5 -15.24 -14.35 -55.64
N GLN A 6 -15.22 -13.38 -54.74
CA GLN A 6 -16.42 -12.82 -54.12
C GLN A 6 -16.42 -11.30 -54.22
N PRO A 7 -17.61 -10.67 -54.30
CA PRO A 7 -17.72 -9.23 -54.31
C PRO A 7 -17.31 -8.65 -52.95
N ILE A 8 -16.91 -7.38 -52.94
CA ILE A 8 -16.37 -6.72 -51.75
C ILE A 8 -17.28 -6.78 -50.53
N GLY A 9 -18.59 -6.64 -50.71
CA GLY A 9 -19.56 -6.68 -49.61
C GLY A 9 -19.61 -8.03 -48.89
N VAL A 10 -19.32 -9.13 -49.58
CA VAL A 10 -19.26 -10.48 -48.98
C VAL A 10 -17.99 -10.63 -48.16
N ILE A 11 -16.85 -10.15 -48.68
CA ILE A 11 -15.57 -10.16 -47.94
C ILE A 11 -15.61 -9.24 -46.72
N ALA A 12 -16.21 -8.05 -46.87
CA ALA A 12 -16.40 -7.10 -45.79
C ALA A 12 -17.17 -7.73 -44.62
N LYS A 13 -18.32 -8.36 -44.91
CA LYS A 13 -19.10 -9.09 -43.89
C LYS A 13 -18.34 -10.27 -43.28
N LEU A 14 -17.60 -11.03 -44.10
CA LEU A 14 -16.87 -12.20 -43.62
C LEU A 14 -15.71 -11.85 -42.67
N LEU A 15 -15.00 -10.75 -42.96
CA LEU A 15 -13.86 -10.29 -42.15
C LEU A 15 -14.27 -9.35 -41.01
N ASP A 16 -15.57 -9.09 -40.87
CA ASP A 16 -16.14 -8.10 -39.95
C ASP A 16 -15.53 -6.69 -40.13
N LEU A 17 -15.47 -6.25 -41.39
CA LEU A 17 -14.88 -4.98 -41.80
C LEU A 17 -15.84 -4.16 -42.66
N THR A 18 -15.61 -2.85 -42.75
CA THR A 18 -16.26 -2.01 -43.76
C THR A 18 -15.62 -2.22 -45.13
N GLU A 19 -16.39 -2.05 -46.21
CA GLU A 19 -15.87 -2.16 -47.59
C GLU A 19 -14.68 -1.20 -47.81
N ARG A 20 -14.77 0.02 -47.26
CA ARG A 20 -13.68 1.00 -47.28
C ARG A 20 -12.39 0.45 -46.65
N ARG A 21 -12.53 -0.26 -45.52
CA ARG A 21 -11.38 -0.86 -44.82
C ARG A 21 -10.78 -2.03 -45.61
N VAL A 22 -11.60 -2.84 -46.27
CA VAL A 22 -11.11 -3.90 -47.17
C VAL A 22 -10.33 -3.32 -48.35
N GLN A 23 -10.81 -2.23 -48.97
CA GLN A 23 -10.08 -1.54 -50.04
C GLN A 23 -8.76 -0.95 -49.54
N GLN A 24 -8.75 -0.36 -48.35
CA GLN A 24 -7.53 0.17 -47.73
C GLN A 24 -6.50 -0.94 -47.53
N LEU A 25 -6.88 -2.04 -46.88
CA LEU A 25 -5.99 -3.18 -46.66
C LEU A 25 -5.50 -3.80 -47.97
N SER A 26 -6.31 -3.74 -49.03
CA SER A 26 -5.87 -4.19 -50.35
C SER A 26 -4.85 -3.25 -51.00
N ARG A 27 -4.97 -1.94 -50.81
CA ARG A 27 -3.97 -0.94 -51.25
C ARG A 27 -2.67 -1.06 -50.46
N GLU A 28 -2.76 -1.35 -49.17
CA GLU A 28 -1.63 -1.60 -48.27
C GLU A 28 -0.94 -2.96 -48.54
N GLY A 29 -1.48 -3.77 -49.45
CA GLY A 29 -0.91 -5.06 -49.85
C GLY A 29 -1.20 -6.23 -48.89
N VAL A 30 -2.02 -5.99 -47.86
CA VAL A 30 -2.44 -7.02 -46.88
C VAL A 30 -3.43 -8.00 -47.49
N ILE A 31 -4.43 -7.49 -48.22
CA ILE A 31 -5.42 -8.29 -48.93
C ILE A 31 -5.04 -8.31 -50.42
N PRO A 32 -4.99 -9.48 -51.09
CA PRO A 32 -4.72 -9.55 -52.52
C PRO A 32 -5.63 -8.63 -53.32
N LYS A 33 -5.06 -7.92 -54.30
CA LYS A 33 -5.82 -6.96 -55.14
C LYS A 33 -6.99 -7.65 -55.81
N ALA A 34 -8.14 -6.99 -55.80
CA ALA A 34 -9.30 -7.45 -56.55
C ALA A 34 -9.09 -7.32 -58.06
N ASP A 35 -9.53 -8.32 -58.81
CA ASP A 35 -9.70 -8.22 -60.25
C ASP A 35 -11.16 -7.88 -60.55
N ARG A 36 -11.41 -6.77 -61.26
CA ARG A 36 -12.78 -6.26 -61.55
C ARG A 36 -13.69 -6.16 -60.31
N GLY A 37 -13.13 -5.80 -59.15
CA GLY A 37 -13.87 -5.70 -57.89
C GLY A 37 -14.21 -7.03 -57.21
N GLN A 38 -13.67 -8.13 -57.72
CA GLN A 38 -13.82 -9.48 -57.19
C GLN A 38 -12.55 -9.87 -56.42
N TYR A 39 -12.72 -10.27 -55.17
CA TYR A 39 -11.64 -10.62 -54.25
C TYR A 39 -11.55 -12.13 -54.06
N ALA A 40 -10.32 -12.67 -54.07
CA ALA A 40 -10.10 -14.09 -53.79
C ALA A 40 -10.37 -14.39 -52.31
N LEU A 41 -11.43 -15.17 -52.03
CA LEU A 41 -11.91 -15.43 -50.67
C LEU A 41 -10.81 -15.90 -49.72
N ILE A 42 -10.12 -16.98 -50.10
CA ILE A 42 -9.07 -17.60 -49.29
C ILE A 42 -7.88 -16.64 -49.11
N GLY A 43 -7.53 -15.90 -50.16
CA GLY A 43 -6.44 -14.92 -50.13
C GLY A 43 -6.72 -13.77 -49.18
N SER A 44 -7.95 -13.25 -49.20
CA SER A 44 -8.39 -12.16 -48.32
C SER A 44 -8.41 -12.57 -46.85
N VAL A 45 -8.94 -13.75 -46.53
CA VAL A 45 -8.95 -14.26 -45.14
C VAL A 45 -7.54 -14.47 -44.63
N ARG A 46 -6.68 -15.14 -45.41
CA ARG A 46 -5.30 -15.42 -44.99
C ARG A 46 -4.50 -14.13 -44.79
N GLY A 47 -4.61 -13.19 -45.73
CA GLY A 47 -3.96 -11.89 -45.64
C GLY A 47 -4.37 -11.12 -44.39
N TYR A 48 -5.67 -11.10 -44.09
CA TYR A 48 -6.17 -10.44 -42.90
C TYR A 48 -5.72 -11.12 -41.58
N VAL A 49 -5.72 -12.46 -41.53
CA VAL A 49 -5.22 -13.21 -40.36
C VAL A 49 -3.74 -12.93 -40.10
N HIS A 50 -2.91 -12.86 -41.14
CA HIS A 50 -1.50 -12.47 -40.98
C HIS A 50 -1.34 -11.05 -40.45
N TYR A 51 -2.11 -10.11 -41.01
CA TYR A 51 -2.10 -8.73 -40.54
C TYR A 51 -2.48 -8.60 -39.05
N LEU A 52 -3.50 -9.34 -38.59
CA LEU A 52 -3.89 -9.34 -37.17
C LEU A 52 -2.78 -9.91 -36.27
N ARG A 53 -2.10 -10.99 -36.71
CA ARG A 53 -0.98 -11.57 -35.96
C ARG A 53 0.20 -10.60 -35.86
N ASP A 54 0.56 -9.95 -36.96
CA ASP A 54 1.63 -8.97 -36.99
C ASP A 54 1.32 -7.75 -36.12
N GLN A 55 0.05 -7.32 -36.08
CA GLN A 55 -0.39 -6.22 -35.24
C GLN A 55 -0.33 -6.59 -33.74
N ALA A 56 -0.70 -7.82 -33.38
CA ALA A 56 -0.58 -8.33 -32.01
C ALA A 56 0.89 -8.39 -31.54
N ILE A 57 1.79 -8.88 -32.41
CA ILE A 57 3.23 -8.94 -32.11
C ILE A 57 3.81 -7.53 -31.91
N LYS A 58 3.45 -6.57 -32.78
CA LYS A 58 3.91 -5.17 -32.64
C LYS A 58 3.39 -4.49 -31.37
N ALA A 59 2.13 -4.75 -30.99
CA ALA A 59 1.58 -4.24 -29.73
C ALA A 59 2.32 -4.80 -28.51
N GLN A 60 2.74 -6.06 -28.58
CA GLN A 60 3.47 -6.73 -27.50
C GLN A 60 4.96 -6.39 -27.45
N ALA A 61 5.54 -5.82 -28.52
CA ALA A 61 6.93 -5.34 -28.52
C ALA A 61 7.11 -3.96 -27.86
N GLY A 62 6.06 -3.12 -27.82
CA GLY A 62 6.08 -1.79 -27.19
C GLY A 62 5.56 -1.75 -25.74
N ALA A 63 4.92 -2.82 -25.27
CA ALA A 63 4.31 -2.92 -23.93
C ALA A 63 5.12 -3.60 -22.80
N PRO A 64 6.18 -4.40 -23.03
CA PRO A 64 6.78 -5.21 -21.98
C PRO A 64 7.58 -4.36 -20.99
N ASP A 65 8.12 -3.23 -21.45
CA ASP A 65 8.91 -2.31 -20.62
C ASP A 65 8.02 -1.49 -19.68
N TYR A 66 6.87 -1.00 -20.16
CA TYR A 66 5.93 -0.24 -19.33
C TYR A 66 5.30 -1.08 -18.22
N ALA A 67 4.94 -2.34 -18.51
CA ALA A 67 4.39 -3.23 -17.49
C ALA A 67 5.43 -3.59 -16.42
N ALA A 68 6.68 -3.84 -16.82
CA ALA A 68 7.78 -4.12 -15.91
C ALA A 68 8.14 -2.91 -15.04
N GLU A 69 8.26 -1.73 -15.63
CA GLU A 69 8.55 -0.49 -14.89
C GLU A 69 7.40 -0.09 -13.96
N ARG A 70 6.15 -0.27 -14.38
CA ARG A 70 4.99 -0.05 -13.50
C ARG A 70 4.96 -1.03 -12.33
N ALA A 71 5.32 -2.30 -12.56
CA ALA A 71 5.42 -3.29 -11.49
C ALA A 71 6.54 -2.94 -10.49
N ARG A 72 7.69 -2.48 -10.98
CA ARG A 72 8.80 -1.98 -10.13
C ARG A 72 8.37 -0.77 -9.30
N PHE A 73 7.70 0.20 -9.92
CA PHE A 73 7.18 1.38 -9.23
C PHE A 73 6.15 1.02 -8.14
N VAL A 74 5.21 0.13 -8.45
CA VAL A 74 4.20 -0.32 -7.49
C VAL A 74 4.84 -1.05 -6.31
N ARG A 75 5.85 -1.90 -6.55
CA ARG A 75 6.61 -2.56 -5.48
C ARG A 75 7.34 -1.54 -4.60
N ALA A 76 8.13 -0.65 -5.19
CA ALA A 76 8.84 0.38 -4.43
C ALA A 76 7.89 1.27 -3.59
N ARG A 77 6.69 1.56 -4.11
CA ARG A 77 5.66 2.30 -3.37
C ARG A 77 5.04 1.49 -2.24
N ALA A 78 4.87 0.18 -2.41
CA ALA A 78 4.38 -0.71 -1.36
C ALA A 78 5.42 -0.79 -0.22
N ASP A 79 6.69 -0.99 -0.56
CA ASP A 79 7.79 -1.03 0.41
C ASP A 79 7.87 0.28 1.21
N LEU A 80 7.72 1.43 0.55
CA LEU A 80 7.65 2.74 1.24
C LEU A 80 6.47 2.81 2.22
N ALA A 81 5.29 2.39 1.80
CA ALA A 81 4.10 2.42 2.63
C ALA A 81 4.22 1.48 3.85
N GLU A 82 4.91 0.35 3.70
CA GLU A 82 5.21 -0.59 4.78
C GLU A 82 6.21 0.02 5.79
N MET A 83 7.29 0.63 5.31
CA MET A 83 8.25 1.35 6.17
C MET A 83 7.57 2.49 6.94
N GLU A 84 6.72 3.28 6.30
CA GLU A 84 5.94 4.34 6.97
C GLU A 84 4.95 3.77 8.00
N ALA A 85 4.36 2.61 7.73
CA ALA A 85 3.48 1.94 8.67
C ALA A 85 4.25 1.40 9.89
N GLU A 86 5.44 0.84 9.69
CA GLU A 86 6.33 0.42 10.77
C GLU A 86 6.80 1.59 11.63
N GLU A 87 7.19 2.71 11.02
CA GLU A 87 7.61 3.90 11.76
C GLU A 87 6.47 4.42 12.63
N LYS A 88 5.25 4.51 12.07
CA LYS A 88 4.07 4.90 12.83
C LYS A 88 3.76 3.93 13.97
N ARG A 89 3.88 2.61 13.73
CA ARG A 89 3.74 1.57 14.76
C ARG A 89 4.77 1.71 15.88
N ARG A 90 6.04 1.97 15.55
CA ARG A 90 7.12 2.18 16.54
C ARG A 90 6.96 3.51 17.29
N SER A 91 6.29 4.50 16.71
CA SER A 91 6.00 5.80 17.34
C SER A 91 4.74 5.83 18.20
N LEU A 92 3.94 4.76 18.19
CA LEU A 92 2.73 4.63 19.00
C LEU A 92 3.14 4.21 20.42
N ILE A 93 3.34 5.19 21.28
CA ILE A 93 3.39 4.99 22.73
C ILE A 93 1.95 4.90 23.22
N ALA A 94 1.64 3.91 24.07
CA ALA A 94 0.28 3.78 24.59
C ALA A 94 -0.08 5.04 25.40
N ALA A 95 -1.30 5.55 25.24
CA ALA A 95 -1.75 6.73 25.99
C ALA A 95 -1.64 6.50 27.50
N ASP A 96 -1.87 5.27 27.94
CA ASP A 96 -1.78 4.82 29.33
C ASP A 96 -0.35 4.89 29.89
N GLU A 97 0.68 4.60 29.06
CA GLU A 97 2.09 4.73 29.44
C GLU A 97 2.50 6.19 29.62
N ILE A 98 2.05 7.06 28.71
CA ILE A 98 2.27 8.51 28.81
C ILE A 98 1.57 9.05 30.06
N GLU A 99 0.33 8.63 30.32
CA GLU A 99 -0.42 9.03 31.51
C GLU A 99 0.30 8.60 32.79
N GLY A 100 0.77 7.35 32.87
CA GLY A 100 1.57 6.84 33.98
C GLY A 100 2.85 7.65 34.22
N ALA A 101 3.58 7.95 33.15
CA ALA A 101 4.78 8.79 33.19
C ALA A 101 4.48 10.20 33.73
N TRP A 102 3.42 10.84 33.25
CA TRP A 102 3.00 12.16 33.75
C TRP A 102 2.57 12.13 35.21
N ILE A 103 1.84 11.09 35.63
CA ILE A 103 1.45 10.92 37.03
C ILE A 103 2.70 10.78 37.92
N ALA A 104 3.71 10.03 37.50
CA ALA A 104 4.96 9.87 38.24
C ALA A 104 5.70 11.22 38.39
N VAL A 105 5.88 11.95 37.28
CA VAL A 105 6.52 13.28 37.28
C VAL A 105 5.76 14.26 38.20
N LEU A 106 4.43 14.32 38.08
CA LEU A 106 3.61 15.23 38.88
C LEU A 106 3.59 14.86 40.37
N THR A 107 3.67 13.57 40.70
CA THR A 107 3.75 13.08 42.08
C THR A 107 5.08 13.45 42.71
N LEU A 108 6.19 13.29 41.97
CA LEU A 108 7.52 13.70 42.41
C LEU A 108 7.57 15.22 42.66
N LEU A 109 7.08 16.01 41.69
CA LEU A 109 6.95 17.47 41.80
C LEU A 109 6.18 17.87 43.05
N ARG A 110 5.00 17.28 43.26
CA ARG A 110 4.15 17.57 44.43
C ARG A 110 4.89 17.29 45.73
N THR A 111 5.58 16.15 45.82
CA THR A 111 6.31 15.73 47.01
C THR A 111 7.43 16.72 47.35
N ARG A 112 8.21 17.14 46.36
CA ARG A 112 9.32 18.09 46.54
C ARG A 112 8.86 19.49 46.94
N ILE A 113 7.79 20.00 46.32
CA ILE A 113 7.23 21.31 46.67
C ILE A 113 6.71 21.32 48.11
N LEU A 114 6.01 20.26 48.53
CA LEU A 114 5.45 20.20 49.88
C LEU A 114 6.52 20.01 50.96
N ALA A 115 7.71 19.49 50.63
CA ALA A 115 8.83 19.37 51.56
C ALA A 115 9.62 20.68 51.76
N LEU A 116 9.50 21.66 50.84
CA LEU A 116 10.25 22.92 50.91
C LEU A 116 9.98 23.72 52.19
N PRO A 117 8.73 23.95 52.63
CA PRO A 117 8.46 24.70 53.86
C PRO A 117 9.10 24.06 55.09
N ASP A 118 9.04 22.73 55.23
CA ASP A 118 9.61 22.01 56.36
C ASP A 118 11.14 22.12 56.38
N ARG A 119 11.79 22.09 55.22
CA ARG A 119 13.24 22.28 55.08
C ARG A 119 13.67 23.73 55.35
N LEU A 120 12.89 24.71 54.88
CA LEU A 120 13.22 26.13 54.95
C LEU A 120 12.88 26.78 56.28
N ALA A 121 11.82 26.33 56.98
CA ALA A 121 11.36 26.91 58.23
C ALA A 121 12.47 27.13 59.27
N PRO A 122 13.30 26.13 59.63
CA PRO A 122 14.37 26.34 60.61
C PRO A 122 15.45 27.31 60.09
N GLN A 123 15.77 27.27 58.80
CA GLN A 123 16.81 28.12 58.21
C GLN A 123 16.39 29.58 58.10
N ILE A 124 15.08 29.83 57.95
CA ILE A 124 14.49 31.17 57.89
C ILE A 124 14.54 31.84 59.27
N VAL A 125 14.30 31.08 60.35
CA VAL A 125 14.33 31.60 61.73
C VAL A 125 15.71 32.15 62.09
N ASP A 126 16.78 31.59 61.52
CA ASP A 126 18.16 32.04 61.75
C ASP A 126 18.58 33.24 60.89
N GLN A 127 17.75 33.74 59.96
CA GLN A 127 18.11 34.88 59.10
C GLN A 127 17.86 36.21 59.80
N SER A 128 18.82 37.14 59.66
CA SER A 128 18.78 38.45 60.32
C SER A 128 18.07 39.53 59.50
N THR A 129 17.92 39.32 58.18
CA THR A 129 17.30 40.29 57.27
C THR A 129 16.31 39.66 56.29
N VAL A 130 15.31 40.44 55.89
CA VAL A 130 14.34 40.05 54.84
C VAL A 130 15.03 39.74 53.51
N GLY A 131 16.16 40.40 53.21
CA GLY A 131 16.95 40.16 52.01
C GLY A 131 17.58 38.77 51.98
N GLU A 132 18.18 38.35 53.10
CA GLU A 132 18.76 37.01 53.26
C GLU A 132 17.69 35.93 53.19
N THR A 133 16.55 36.11 53.86
CA THR A 133 15.39 35.22 53.77
C THR A 133 14.91 35.04 52.32
N ARG A 134 14.79 36.14 51.57
CA ARG A 134 14.34 36.09 50.16
C ARG A 134 15.34 35.36 49.27
N ASN A 135 16.63 35.58 49.48
CA ASN A 135 17.67 34.88 48.74
C ASN A 135 17.66 33.38 49.04
N LEU A 136 17.52 33.01 50.32
CA LEU A 136 17.43 31.62 50.75
C LEU A 136 16.26 30.87 50.08
N ILE A 137 15.06 31.46 50.12
CA ILE A 137 13.86 30.89 49.47
C ILE A 137 14.09 30.73 47.95
N ARG A 138 14.66 31.75 47.29
CA ARG A 138 14.93 31.70 45.85
C ARG A 138 15.95 30.63 45.49
N THR A 139 17.01 30.48 46.29
CA THR A 139 18.03 29.44 46.07
C THR A 139 17.43 28.05 46.23
N ALA A 140 16.65 27.80 47.28
CA ALA A 140 16.02 26.49 47.50
C ALA A 140 14.98 26.13 46.41
N ILE A 141 14.23 27.11 45.91
CA ILE A 141 13.32 26.88 44.77
C ILE A 141 14.12 26.49 43.52
N ARG A 142 15.24 27.18 43.23
CA ARG A 142 16.08 26.85 42.07
C ARG A 142 16.70 25.46 42.19
N GLU A 143 17.23 25.13 43.36
CA GLU A 143 17.77 23.79 43.63
C GLU A 143 16.72 22.70 43.37
N VAL A 144 15.49 22.87 43.86
CA VAL A 144 14.41 21.91 43.59
C VAL A 144 14.01 21.87 42.11
N LEU A 145 14.01 23.00 41.40
CA LEU A 145 13.70 23.04 39.97
C LEU A 145 14.80 22.38 39.13
N ASP A 146 16.07 22.55 39.52
CA ASP A 146 17.21 21.93 38.85
C ASP A 146 17.19 20.41 39.09
N ASP A 147 16.92 19.96 40.33
CA ASP A 147 16.70 18.55 40.68
C ASP A 147 15.54 17.91 39.90
N LEU A 148 14.48 18.68 39.63
CA LEU A 148 13.31 18.21 38.87
C LEU A 148 13.51 18.26 37.36
N ALA A 149 14.53 18.96 36.87
CA ALA A 149 14.87 19.01 35.45
C ALA A 149 15.61 17.73 34.98
N GLU A 150 16.21 16.99 35.92
CA GLU A 150 16.81 15.66 35.71
C GLU A 150 16.07 14.61 36.55
N PRO A 151 14.80 14.29 36.23
CA PRO A 151 14.09 13.26 36.96
C PRO A 151 14.67 11.89 36.60
N ASP A 152 15.32 11.22 37.56
CA ASP A 152 15.68 9.80 37.53
C ASP A 152 14.40 8.94 37.59
N ILE A 153 13.60 8.98 36.54
CA ILE A 153 12.45 8.11 36.36
C ILE A 153 12.92 6.98 35.44
N GLU A 154 13.24 5.84 36.04
CA GLU A 154 13.40 4.59 35.30
C GLU A 154 12.02 4.22 34.73
N PHE A 155 11.84 4.48 33.45
CA PHE A 155 10.67 4.02 32.73
C PHE A 155 10.82 2.51 32.54
N GLU A 156 9.99 1.72 33.22
CA GLU A 156 9.76 0.33 32.84
C GLU A 156 9.01 0.36 31.50
N THR A 157 9.76 0.45 30.40
CA THR A 157 9.22 0.11 29.09
C THR A 157 9.00 -1.39 29.11
N ASP A 158 7.74 -1.81 29.24
CA ASP A 158 7.39 -3.23 29.15
C ASP A 158 7.80 -3.72 27.75
N PRO A 159 8.82 -4.60 27.60
CA PRO A 159 9.30 -5.01 26.29
C PRO A 159 8.34 -5.99 25.59
N GLU A 160 7.17 -6.28 26.17
CA GLU A 160 6.15 -7.18 25.62
C GLU A 160 5.34 -6.54 24.47
N ILE A 161 6.04 -6.08 23.43
CA ILE A 161 5.48 -6.16 22.07
C ILE A 161 5.93 -7.53 21.51
N GLU A 162 5.43 -8.60 22.12
CA GLU A 162 5.58 -9.95 21.58
C GLU A 162 4.72 -10.07 20.31
N GLY A 163 5.42 -10.15 19.16
CA GLY A 163 5.07 -11.05 18.07
C GLY A 163 3.68 -10.95 17.47
N ILE A 164 3.48 -10.02 16.53
CA ILE A 164 2.56 -10.29 15.43
C ILE A 164 3.39 -10.92 14.31
N ALA A 165 3.42 -12.26 14.34
CA ALA A 165 3.99 -13.08 13.28
C ALA A 165 3.44 -12.61 11.93
N ASP A 166 4.37 -12.30 11.04
CA ASP A 166 4.17 -12.09 9.62
C ASP A 166 3.28 -13.24 9.08
N PRO A 167 2.05 -12.98 8.60
CA PRO A 167 1.27 -14.04 7.98
C PRO A 167 1.98 -14.39 6.68
N ALA A 168 2.78 -15.46 6.75
CA ALA A 168 3.53 -16.04 5.67
C ALA A 168 2.76 -15.91 4.35
N ALA A 169 3.38 -15.19 3.41
CA ALA A 169 3.00 -15.17 2.02
C ALA A 169 3.10 -16.60 1.45
N ASP A 170 2.00 -17.36 1.54
CA ASP A 170 1.86 -18.59 0.76
C ASP A 170 1.36 -18.23 -0.64
N GLY A 171 2.34 -17.93 -1.49
CA GLY A 171 2.17 -17.88 -2.92
C GLY A 171 2.42 -19.26 -3.53
N GLY A 172 1.34 -19.90 -3.98
CA GLY A 172 1.35 -20.66 -5.22
C GLY A 172 1.05 -22.15 -5.12
N GLU A 173 -0.15 -22.54 -5.56
CA GLU A 173 -0.30 -23.48 -6.68
C GLU A 173 -1.78 -23.52 -7.14
N GLY A 174 -2.01 -23.27 -8.42
CA GLY A 174 -3.14 -23.84 -9.14
C GLY A 174 -2.60 -24.48 -10.42
N PRO A 175 -3.43 -25.09 -11.29
CA PRO A 175 -4.78 -25.61 -11.11
C PRO A 175 -4.92 -27.07 -11.59
N VAL A 176 -5.87 -27.87 -11.07
CA VAL A 176 -6.36 -29.06 -11.79
C VAL A 176 -7.88 -29.12 -11.69
N GLY A 177 -8.54 -28.99 -12.84
CA GLY A 177 -9.98 -29.08 -12.99
C GLY A 177 -10.50 -30.51 -13.22
N SER A 178 -11.83 -30.57 -13.39
CA SER A 178 -12.66 -31.73 -13.78
C SER A 178 -12.90 -32.72 -12.62
N LYS A 179 -14.13 -33.12 -12.26
CA LYS A 179 -15.27 -33.47 -13.12
C LYS A 179 -16.56 -33.54 -12.28
N ALA A 180 -17.68 -33.23 -12.91
CA ALA A 180 -19.04 -33.44 -12.40
C ALA A 180 -19.36 -34.92 -12.12
N THR A 181 -20.21 -35.20 -11.12
CA THR A 181 -21.40 -36.07 -11.27
C THR A 181 -22.41 -35.86 -10.14
N ALA A 182 -23.65 -35.68 -10.59
CA ALA A 182 -24.95 -35.83 -9.93
C ALA A 182 -25.06 -36.79 -8.72
N GLY A 183 -25.91 -36.38 -7.78
CA GLY A 183 -26.60 -37.23 -6.81
C GLY A 183 -27.82 -36.48 -6.29
N SER A 184 -29.01 -36.98 -6.61
CA SER A 184 -30.33 -36.48 -6.24
C SER A 184 -30.75 -36.87 -4.82
N ASP A 185 -31.84 -36.23 -4.36
CA ASP A 185 -32.72 -36.60 -3.24
C ASP A 185 -32.15 -36.37 -1.83
N ASP A 186 -32.86 -35.88 -0.80
CA ASP A 186 -34.27 -36.07 -0.44
C ASP A 186 -34.71 -35.07 0.67
N GLN A 187 -36.03 -34.87 0.80
CA GLN A 187 -36.83 -34.36 1.95
C GLN A 187 -36.66 -32.90 2.45
N ARG A 188 -37.67 -32.02 2.25
CA ARG A 188 -39.01 -31.87 2.89
C ARG A 188 -39.02 -31.26 4.30
N LEU A 189 -39.57 -30.04 4.33
CA LEU A 189 -40.52 -29.44 5.28
C LEU A 189 -40.06 -29.11 6.71
N GLY A 190 -39.91 -27.80 6.96
CA GLY A 190 -40.12 -27.18 8.26
C GLY A 190 -40.52 -25.71 8.06
N GLY A 191 -41.70 -25.33 8.59
CA GLY A 191 -42.19 -23.95 8.64
C GLY A 191 -43.43 -23.70 7.81
#